data_AF-A0A8H5UDB5-F1
#
_entry.id   AF-A0A8H5UDB5-F1
#
_cell.length_a   1.000
_cell.length_b   1.000
_cell.length_c   1.000
_cell.angle_alpha   90.00
_cell.angle_beta   90.00
_cell.angle_gamma   90.00
#
_symmetry.space_group_name_H-M   'P 1'
#
loop_
_entity.id
_entity.type
_entity.pdbx_description
1 polymer ?
#
loop_
_entity_poly.entity_id
_entity_poly.type
_entity_poly.pdbx_seq_one_letter_code
_entity_poly.pdbx_strand_id
1 'polypeptide(L)'
;MTGLTPSDANFGYTPKAYYNARETEIVNPAAIIKSEDLKNVHNELQTELEFINKRMQRYYDSKRLEGLTFKERDIVYLSTKNITTKRPSHKLDFKYIGPYKIVRKISKNNYELDLPTKVRLHKVFHVALLESAADTIHVKISNELEEIDGPELYEAEAIRET
;
A
#
# COMPACT_ATOMS: atom_id res chain seq x y z
N MET A 1 -0.85 -29.67 9.43
CA MET A 1 -0.55 -28.57 10.36
C MET A 1 -0.45 -29.17 11.75
N THR A 2 0.71 -29.06 12.40
CA THR A 2 0.92 -29.50 13.78
C THR A 2 -0.06 -28.72 14.65
N GLY A 3 -1.05 -29.37 15.28
CA GLY A 3 -2.08 -28.72 16.09
C GLY A 3 -1.58 -28.08 17.40
N LEU A 4 -0.31 -27.67 17.42
CA LEU A 4 0.40 -27.06 18.53
C LEU A 4 0.51 -25.55 18.30
N THR A 5 0.40 -24.77 19.36
CA THR A 5 0.64 -23.32 19.28
C THR A 5 2.14 -23.06 19.16
N PRO A 6 2.57 -21.97 18.50
CA PRO A 6 4.00 -21.62 18.40
C PRO A 6 4.71 -21.51 19.76
N SER A 7 4.01 -21.05 20.80
CA SER A 7 4.55 -20.99 22.17
C SER A 7 4.76 -22.38 22.76
N ASP A 8 3.81 -23.29 22.57
CA ASP A 8 3.90 -24.67 23.03
C ASP A 8 5.06 -25.41 22.36
N ALA A 9 5.24 -25.19 21.06
CA ALA A 9 6.32 -25.78 20.29
C ALA A 9 7.71 -25.26 20.72
N ASN A 10 7.84 -23.97 21.04
CA ASN A 10 9.12 -23.38 21.43
C ASN A 10 9.46 -23.52 22.92
N PHE A 11 8.46 -23.41 23.80
CA PHE A 11 8.67 -23.26 25.24
C PHE A 11 8.00 -24.37 26.07
N GLY A 12 7.25 -25.28 25.45
CA GLY A 12 6.54 -26.36 26.14
C GLY A 12 5.37 -25.89 26.99
N TYR A 13 4.95 -24.62 26.84
CA TYR A 13 3.73 -24.12 27.46
C TYR A 13 3.04 -23.08 26.57
N THR A 14 1.71 -23.07 26.62
CA THR A 14 0.88 -22.04 26.00
C THR A 14 0.40 -21.06 27.08
N PRO A 15 0.82 -19.78 27.05
CA PRO A 15 0.36 -18.78 28.02
C PRO A 15 -1.15 -18.57 27.86
N LYS A 16 -1.90 -18.84 28.93
CA LYS A 16 -3.34 -18.58 28.98
C LYS A 16 -3.55 -17.16 29.49
N ALA A 17 -3.90 -16.25 28.58
CA ALA A 17 -4.25 -14.86 28.93
C ALA A 17 -5.56 -14.77 29.73
N TYR A 18 -6.47 -15.72 29.50
CA TYR A 18 -7.75 -15.82 30.18
C TYR A 18 -7.79 -17.13 30.96
N TYR A 19 -7.83 -17.02 32.28
CA TYR A 19 -8.23 -18.12 33.14
C TYR A 19 -9.73 -18.03 33.37
N ASN A 20 -10.42 -19.17 33.44
CA ASN A 20 -11.70 -19.20 34.13
C ASN A 20 -11.43 -18.72 35.55
N ALA A 21 -12.28 -17.81 36.06
CA ALA A 21 -12.17 -17.36 37.43
C ALA A 21 -12.07 -18.59 38.33
N ARG A 22 -11.00 -18.68 39.14
CA ARG A 22 -10.94 -19.69 40.20
C ARG A 22 -12.20 -19.51 41.04
N GLU A 23 -12.92 -20.59 41.31
CA GLU A 23 -13.99 -20.56 42.30
C GLU A 23 -13.33 -20.17 43.63
N THR A 24 -13.51 -18.92 44.05
CA THR A 24 -13.00 -18.45 45.32
C THR A 24 -14.03 -18.82 46.37
N GLU A 25 -13.67 -19.69 47.32
CA GLU A 25 -14.49 -20.00 48.50
C GLU A 25 -14.78 -18.74 49.36
N ILE A 26 -14.03 -17.65 49.13
CA ILE A 26 -14.16 -16.37 49.85
C ILE A 26 -14.33 -15.24 48.83
N VAL A 27 -15.54 -14.68 48.79
CA VAL A 27 -15.88 -13.53 47.94
C VAL A 27 -15.47 -12.24 48.65
N ASN A 28 -14.41 -11.59 48.17
CA ASN A 28 -14.04 -10.26 48.66
C ASN A 28 -14.88 -9.18 47.93
N PRO A 29 -15.76 -8.43 48.63
CA PRO A 29 -16.61 -7.42 47.99
C PRO A 29 -15.80 -6.31 47.31
N ALA A 30 -14.64 -5.92 47.87
CA ALA A 30 -13.78 -4.91 47.27
C ALA A 30 -13.20 -5.37 45.91
N ALA A 31 -12.93 -6.67 45.76
CA ALA A 31 -12.44 -7.23 44.50
C ALA A 31 -13.53 -7.25 43.42
N ILE A 32 -14.79 -7.54 43.79
CA ILE A 32 -15.93 -7.46 42.87
C ILE A 32 -16.09 -6.05 42.34
N ILE A 33 -16.20 -5.07 43.25
CA ILE A 33 -16.36 -3.65 42.90
C ILE A 33 -15.22 -3.23 41.97
N LYS A 34 -13.97 -3.56 42.31
CA LYS A 34 -12.83 -3.21 41.47
C LYS A 34 -12.88 -3.86 40.09
N SER A 35 -13.35 -5.10 39.99
CA SER A 35 -13.49 -5.79 38.71
C SER A 35 -14.61 -5.20 37.84
N GLU A 36 -15.70 -4.75 38.47
CA GLU A 36 -16.80 -4.05 37.79
C GLU A 36 -16.33 -2.68 37.29
N ASP A 37 -15.63 -1.92 38.14
CA ASP A 37 -15.02 -0.65 37.75
C ASP A 37 -14.08 -0.82 36.54
N LEU A 38 -13.22 -1.85 36.54
CA LEU A 38 -12.33 -2.12 35.42
C LEU A 38 -13.07 -2.48 34.14
N LYS A 39 -14.16 -3.25 34.23
CA LYS A 39 -15.01 -3.55 33.07
C LYS A 39 -15.67 -2.29 32.53
N ASN A 40 -16.16 -1.42 33.41
CA ASN A 40 -16.77 -0.16 33.03
C ASN A 40 -15.76 0.74 32.31
N VAL A 41 -14.55 0.90 32.88
CA VAL A 41 -13.45 1.65 32.25
C VAL A 41 -13.09 1.07 30.88
N HIS A 42 -13.02 -0.25 30.74
CA HIS A 42 -12.74 -0.88 29.44
C HIS A 42 -13.84 -0.61 28.41
N ASN A 43 -15.11 -0.68 28.81
CA ASN A 43 -16.22 -0.37 27.93
C ASN A 43 -16.19 1.09 27.48
N GLU A 44 -15.94 2.02 28.41
CA GLU A 44 -15.78 3.45 28.11
C GLU A 44 -14.64 3.66 27.11
N LEU A 45 -13.46 3.10 27.38
CA LEU A 45 -12.30 3.18 26.49
C LEU A 45 -12.59 2.62 25.10
N GLN A 46 -13.31 1.51 25.01
CA GLN A 46 -13.71 0.94 23.73
C GLN A 46 -14.59 1.91 22.95
N THR A 47 -15.60 2.50 23.60
CA THR A 47 -16.49 3.46 22.94
C THR A 47 -15.76 4.73 22.50
N GLU A 48 -14.82 5.22 23.31
CA GLU A 48 -13.98 6.37 22.97
C GLU A 48 -13.06 6.07 21.79
N LEU A 49 -12.41 4.91 21.77
CA LEU A 49 -11.59 4.48 20.64
C LEU A 49 -12.41 4.38 19.35
N GLU A 50 -13.62 3.82 19.42
CA GLU A 50 -14.54 3.77 18.28
C GLU A 50 -14.93 5.16 17.80
N PHE A 51 -15.22 6.10 18.71
CA PHE A 51 -15.54 7.48 18.39
C PHE A 51 -14.37 8.20 17.72
N ILE A 52 -13.16 8.06 18.27
CA ILE A 52 -11.93 8.63 17.73
C ILE A 52 -11.66 8.06 16.33
N ASN A 53 -11.77 6.74 16.15
CA ASN A 53 -11.59 6.07 14.86
C ASN A 53 -12.59 6.61 13.80
N LYS A 54 -13.87 6.73 14.15
CA LYS A 54 -14.89 7.31 13.26
C LYS A 54 -14.58 8.77 12.90
N ARG A 55 -14.14 9.57 13.87
CA ARG A 55 -13.76 10.97 13.65
C ARG A 55 -12.56 11.09 12.71
N MET A 56 -11.52 10.29 12.92
CA MET A 56 -10.33 10.26 12.06
C MET A 56 -10.69 9.79 10.64
N GLN A 57 -11.51 8.75 10.52
CA GLN A 57 -11.99 8.26 9.24
C GLN A 57 -12.72 9.37 8.46
N ARG A 58 -13.67 10.08 9.08
CA ARG A 58 -14.40 11.18 8.43
C ARG A 58 -13.47 12.28 7.92
N TYR A 59 -12.46 12.65 8.70
CA TYR A 59 -11.49 13.67 8.31
C TYR A 59 -10.56 13.21 7.18
N TYR A 60 -10.16 11.94 7.20
CA TYR A 60 -9.33 11.35 6.16
C TYR A 60 -10.11 11.19 4.85
N ASP A 61 -11.30 10.63 4.92
CA ASP A 61 -12.15 10.36 3.76
C ASP A 61 -12.57 11.65 3.05
N SER A 62 -12.83 12.75 3.78
CA SER A 62 -13.19 14.04 3.18
C SER A 62 -12.07 14.69 2.37
N LYS A 63 -10.80 14.39 2.70
CA LYS A 63 -9.62 14.89 1.98
C LYS A 63 -9.09 13.92 0.92
N ARG A 64 -9.65 12.71 0.87
CA ARG A 64 -9.17 11.65 -0.01
C ARG A 64 -9.82 11.78 -1.37
N LEU A 65 -9.00 11.95 -2.41
CA LEU A 65 -9.44 11.77 -3.78
C LEU A 65 -9.80 10.30 -4.02
N GLU A 66 -10.85 10.05 -4.79
CA GLU A 66 -11.15 8.69 -5.23
C GLU A 66 -9.97 8.15 -6.04
N GLY A 67 -9.53 6.95 -5.70
CA GLY A 67 -8.42 6.31 -6.41
C GLY A 67 -8.86 5.91 -7.82
N LEU A 68 -7.90 5.84 -8.75
CA LEU A 68 -8.14 5.32 -10.10
C LEU A 68 -8.85 3.96 -10.00
N THR A 69 -9.88 3.74 -10.81
CA THR A 69 -10.55 2.44 -10.87
C THR A 69 -10.39 1.86 -12.26
N PHE A 70 -10.00 0.60 -12.31
CA PHE A 70 -9.87 -0.16 -13.55
C PHE A 70 -10.96 -1.21 -13.65
N LYS A 71 -11.30 -1.56 -14.89
CA LYS A 71 -12.21 -2.64 -15.25
C LYS A 71 -11.42 -3.87 -15.70
N GLU A 72 -12.11 -5.00 -15.73
CA GLU A 72 -11.55 -6.21 -16.31
C GLU A 72 -11.25 -5.99 -17.78
N ARG A 73 -10.15 -6.55 -18.26
CA ARG A 73 -9.62 -6.41 -19.62
C ARG A 73 -8.97 -5.07 -19.95
N ASP A 74 -8.95 -4.10 -19.05
CA ASP A 74 -8.15 -2.90 -19.20
C ASP A 74 -6.66 -3.25 -19.27
N ILE A 75 -5.91 -2.43 -19.99
CA ILE A 75 -4.47 -2.57 -20.16
C ILE A 75 -3.79 -1.55 -19.25
N VAL A 76 -2.88 -2.04 -18.41
CA VAL A 76 -2.18 -1.22 -17.42
C VAL A 76 -0.68 -1.49 -17.44
N TYR A 77 0.08 -0.45 -17.12
CA TYR A 77 1.49 -0.52 -16.83
C TYR A 77 1.72 -0.83 -15.34
N LEU A 78 2.67 -1.73 -15.04
CA LEU A 78 3.02 -2.09 -13.67
C LEU A 78 4.30 -1.36 -13.23
N SER A 79 4.26 -0.70 -12.08
CA SER A 79 5.42 0.04 -11.54
C SER A 79 6.54 -0.90 -11.06
N THR A 80 7.78 -0.55 -11.40
CA THR A 80 9.00 -1.28 -10.98
C THR A 80 9.53 -0.87 -9.61
N LYS A 81 8.82 0.00 -8.86
CA LYS A 81 9.28 0.52 -7.56
C LYS A 81 9.71 -0.58 -6.58
N ASN A 82 9.01 -1.71 -6.59
CA ASN A 82 9.25 -2.85 -5.70
C ASN A 82 9.71 -4.11 -6.45
N ILE A 83 10.17 -3.97 -7.70
CA ILE A 83 10.50 -5.11 -8.57
C ILE A 83 11.97 -4.98 -8.99
N THR A 84 12.76 -6.01 -8.71
CA THR A 84 14.12 -6.11 -9.22
C THR A 84 14.09 -6.58 -10.67
N THR A 85 14.57 -5.75 -11.58
CA THR A 85 14.73 -6.14 -12.99
C THR A 85 16.14 -6.67 -13.25
N LYS A 86 16.42 -6.98 -14.52
CA LYS A 86 17.76 -7.41 -14.96
C LYS A 86 18.75 -6.23 -15.07
N ARG A 87 18.30 -4.98 -14.97
CA ARG A 87 19.22 -3.83 -15.09
C ARG A 87 20.05 -3.67 -13.82
N PRO A 88 21.33 -3.26 -13.96
CA PRO A 88 22.26 -3.17 -12.82
C PRO A 88 21.97 -1.99 -11.88
N SER A 89 21.26 -0.95 -12.34
CA SER A 89 20.94 0.23 -11.55
C SER A 89 19.46 0.60 -11.70
N HIS A 90 18.78 0.79 -10.57
CA HIS A 90 17.37 1.20 -10.52
C HIS A 90 17.14 2.61 -11.09
N LYS A 91 18.14 3.51 -10.97
CA LYS A 91 18.06 4.89 -11.50
C LYS A 91 17.95 4.94 -13.02
N LEU A 92 18.56 3.96 -13.70
CA LEU A 92 18.52 3.83 -15.15
C LEU A 92 17.54 2.75 -15.59
N ASP A 93 16.67 2.28 -14.70
CA ASP A 93 15.69 1.26 -15.02
C ASP A 93 14.39 1.87 -15.53
N PHE A 94 13.58 1.06 -16.21
CA PHE A 94 12.25 1.47 -16.60
C PHE A 94 11.39 1.68 -15.36
N LYS A 95 10.69 2.82 -15.25
CA LYS A 95 9.80 3.11 -14.13
C LYS A 95 8.56 2.21 -14.11
N TYR A 96 8.13 1.78 -15.30
CA TYR A 96 7.02 0.86 -15.49
C TYR A 96 7.39 -0.23 -16.49
N ILE A 97 6.80 -1.41 -16.30
CA ILE A 97 6.98 -2.57 -17.15
C ILE A 97 5.65 -2.98 -17.75
N GLY A 98 5.69 -3.24 -19.07
CA GLY A 98 4.69 -3.97 -19.83
C GLY A 98 3.29 -3.35 -19.85
N PRO A 99 2.59 -3.34 -21.00
CA PRO A 99 1.15 -3.37 -20.95
C PRO A 99 0.72 -4.77 -20.50
N TYR A 100 0.16 -4.88 -19.29
CA TYR A 100 -0.46 -6.10 -18.80
C TYR A 100 -1.97 -5.94 -18.75
N LYS A 101 -2.68 -7.00 -19.09
CA LYS A 101 -4.13 -7.02 -19.05
C LYS A 101 -4.61 -7.33 -17.64
N ILE A 102 -5.60 -6.59 -17.16
CA ILE A 102 -6.31 -6.95 -15.92
C ILE A 102 -7.21 -8.15 -16.21
N VAL A 103 -6.97 -9.26 -15.51
CA VAL A 103 -7.82 -10.46 -15.56
C VAL A 103 -9.12 -10.20 -14.83
N ARG A 104 -9.02 -9.74 -13.58
CA ARG A 104 -10.17 -9.47 -12.70
C ARG A 104 -9.83 -8.55 -11.54
N LYS A 105 -10.86 -7.99 -10.90
CA LYS A 105 -10.75 -7.23 -9.66
C LYS A 105 -10.92 -8.17 -8.45
N ILE A 106 -9.89 -8.28 -7.61
CA ILE A 106 -9.93 -9.15 -6.40
C ILE A 106 -10.53 -8.40 -5.22
N SER A 107 -10.16 -7.12 -5.05
CA SER A 107 -10.69 -6.27 -3.97
C SER A 107 -10.85 -4.83 -4.47
N LYS A 108 -11.37 -3.93 -3.61
CA LYS A 108 -11.55 -2.51 -3.95
C LYS A 108 -10.31 -1.89 -4.60
N ASN A 109 -9.11 -2.26 -4.13
CA ASN A 109 -7.84 -1.71 -4.57
C ASN A 109 -6.86 -2.75 -5.14
N ASN A 110 -7.20 -4.05 -5.21
CA ASN A 110 -6.29 -5.08 -5.69
C ASN A 110 -6.82 -5.73 -6.97
N TYR A 111 -5.94 -5.83 -7.97
CA TYR A 111 -6.23 -6.32 -9.30
C TYR A 111 -5.30 -7.49 -9.66
N GLU A 112 -5.83 -8.48 -10.35
CA GLU A 112 -5.05 -9.60 -10.90
C GLU A 112 -4.65 -9.28 -12.33
N LEU A 113 -3.35 -9.37 -12.64
CA LEU A 113 -2.78 -9.13 -13.96
C LEU A 113 -2.44 -10.44 -14.66
N ASP A 114 -2.60 -10.43 -15.98
CA ASP A 114 -2.16 -11.51 -16.87
C ASP A 114 -0.65 -11.38 -17.12
N LEU A 115 0.13 -11.89 -16.16
CA LEU A 115 1.58 -11.93 -16.28
C LEU A 115 2.05 -13.18 -17.04
N PRO A 116 3.05 -13.04 -17.94
CA PRO A 116 3.68 -14.18 -18.59
C PRO A 116 4.28 -15.16 -17.57
N THR A 117 4.14 -16.45 -17.83
CA THR A 117 4.64 -17.53 -16.92
C THR A 117 6.15 -17.44 -16.62
N LYS A 118 6.92 -16.78 -17.49
CA LYS A 118 8.37 -16.56 -17.30
C LYS A 118 8.69 -15.57 -16.17
N VAL A 119 7.71 -14.76 -15.75
CA VAL A 119 7.87 -13.74 -14.73
C VAL A 119 7.49 -14.34 -13.37
N ARG A 120 8.47 -14.44 -12.46
CA ARG A 120 8.29 -15.01 -11.12
C ARG A 120 7.71 -14.01 -10.12
N LEU A 121 6.73 -13.20 -10.55
CA LEU A 121 6.02 -12.23 -9.71
C LEU A 121 4.63 -12.75 -9.37
N HIS A 122 4.12 -12.37 -8.20
CA HIS A 122 2.71 -12.58 -7.87
C HIS A 122 1.83 -11.79 -8.83
N LYS A 123 0.71 -12.37 -9.26
CA LYS A 123 -0.18 -11.75 -10.25
C LYS A 123 -1.05 -10.62 -9.69
N VAL A 124 -1.11 -10.45 -8.37
CA VAL A 124 -2.02 -9.53 -7.69
C VAL A 124 -1.28 -8.28 -7.25
N PHE A 125 -1.77 -7.11 -7.68
CA PHE A 125 -1.15 -5.83 -7.39
C PHE A 125 -2.16 -4.81 -6.87
N HIS A 126 -1.68 -3.94 -5.99
CA HIS A 126 -2.44 -2.79 -5.50
C HIS A 126 -2.52 -1.71 -6.57
N VAL A 127 -3.66 -1.00 -6.63
CA VAL A 127 -3.99 0.04 -7.62
C VAL A 127 -2.95 1.15 -7.73
N ALA A 128 -2.28 1.48 -6.62
CA ALA A 128 -1.21 2.50 -6.59
C ALA A 128 0.07 2.10 -7.36
N LEU A 129 0.21 0.84 -7.75
CA LEU A 129 1.32 0.34 -8.56
C LEU A 129 0.93 0.19 -10.04
N LEU A 130 -0.30 0.55 -10.40
CA LEU A 130 -0.84 0.41 -11.75
C LEU A 130 -1.06 1.79 -12.36
N GLU A 131 -0.70 1.93 -13.63
CA GLU A 131 -0.98 3.12 -14.44
C GLU A 131 -1.75 2.73 -15.69
N SER A 132 -2.77 3.50 -16.06
CA SER A 132 -3.57 3.25 -17.26
C SER A 132 -2.69 3.37 -18.51
N ALA A 133 -2.64 2.32 -19.34
CA ALA A 133 -1.86 2.38 -20.57
C ALA A 133 -2.48 3.30 -21.63
N ALA A 134 -3.78 3.58 -21.53
CA ALA A 134 -4.48 4.53 -22.40
C ALA A 134 -4.13 5.99 -22.06
N ASP A 135 -3.99 6.30 -20.76
CA ASP A 135 -3.72 7.66 -20.29
C ASP A 135 -2.25 8.07 -20.44
N THR A 136 -1.32 7.09 -20.46
CA THR A 136 0.11 7.37 -20.71
C THR A 136 0.35 7.99 -22.09
N ILE A 137 -0.57 7.82 -23.06
CA ILE A 137 -0.62 8.63 -24.28
C ILE A 137 -1.37 9.93 -23.99
N HIS A 138 -0.86 10.73 -23.05
CA HIS A 138 -1.04 12.17 -23.16
C HIS A 138 -0.24 12.60 -24.40
N VAL A 139 -0.86 12.50 -25.58
CA VAL A 139 -0.55 13.48 -26.62
C VAL A 139 -0.74 14.81 -25.91
N LYS A 140 0.34 15.57 -25.70
CA LYS A 140 0.20 16.99 -25.38
C LYS A 140 -0.64 17.57 -26.50
N ILE A 141 -1.94 17.80 -26.25
CA ILE A 141 -2.84 18.39 -27.26
C ILE A 141 -2.44 19.86 -27.50
N SER A 142 -1.66 20.46 -26.61
CA SER A 142 -0.89 21.68 -26.88
C SER A 142 0.56 21.32 -27.25
N ASN A 143 0.77 20.92 -28.50
CA ASN A 143 2.07 21.05 -29.17
C ASN A 143 2.11 22.43 -29.85
N GLU A 144 1.96 23.51 -29.09
CA GLU A 144 2.54 24.76 -29.57
C GLU A 144 4.05 24.58 -29.40
N LEU A 145 4.76 24.59 -30.53
CA LEU A 145 6.20 24.66 -30.54
C LEU A 145 6.55 25.99 -29.88
N GLU A 146 7.20 25.97 -28.71
CA GLU A 146 7.96 27.14 -28.30
C GLU A 146 9.03 27.34 -29.38
N GLU A 147 8.98 28.48 -30.09
CA GLU A 147 10.11 28.95 -30.87
C GLU A 147 11.29 29.06 -29.91
N ILE A 148 12.16 28.07 -29.96
CA ILE A 148 13.50 28.20 -29.42
C ILE A 148 14.16 29.21 -30.35
N ASP A 149 14.16 30.48 -29.94
CA ASP A 149 14.99 31.50 -30.57
C ASP A 149 16.42 30.94 -30.59
N GLY A 150 17.00 30.93 -31.78
CA GLY A 150 18.15 30.10 -32.12
C GLY A 150 19.35 30.31 -31.18
N PRO A 151 20.34 29.41 -31.19
CA PRO A 151 21.53 29.60 -30.38
C PRO A 151 22.18 30.93 -30.76
N GLU A 152 22.38 31.81 -29.77
CA GLU A 152 23.23 32.99 -29.90
C GLU A 152 24.56 32.54 -30.54
N LEU A 153 24.79 32.97 -31.78
CA LEU A 153 26.04 32.73 -32.48
C LEU A 153 27.11 33.54 -31.76
N TYR A 154 27.87 32.90 -30.87
CA TYR A 154 29.09 33.50 -30.35
C TYR A 154 30.15 33.47 -31.47
N GLU A 155 30.48 34.63 -32.01
CA GLU A 155 31.71 34.77 -32.80
C GLU A 155 32.90 34.57 -31.84
N ALA A 156 33.61 33.46 -32.01
CA ALA A 156 34.87 33.25 -31.30
C ALA A 156 35.90 34.21 -31.91
N GLU A 157 36.29 35.25 -31.17
CA GLU A 157 37.45 36.06 -31.53
C GLU A 157 38.69 35.16 -31.60
N ALA A 158 39.44 35.36 -32.69
CA ALA A 158 40.53 34.52 -33.14
C ALA A 158 41.55 34.18 -32.05
N ILE A 159 41.98 32.91 -32.04
CA ILE A 159 43.16 32.46 -31.32
C ILE A 159 44.35 33.31 -31.79
N ARG A 160 44.96 34.09 -30.89
CA ARG A 160 46.28 34.67 -31.12
C ARG A 160 47.32 33.56 -31.02
N GLU A 161 47.84 33.13 -32.16
CA GLU A 161 49.14 32.43 -32.21
C GLU A 161 50.26 33.48 -32.26
N THR A 162 51.04 33.57 -31.17
CA THR A 162 52.52 33.47 -31.09
C THR A 162 53.03 33.94 -29.74
#